data_AF-A0A1X4G4D4-F1
#
_entry.id   AF-A0A1X4G4D4-F1
#
_cell.length_a   1.000
_cell.length_b   1.000
_cell.length_c   1.000
_cell.angle_alpha   90.00
_cell.angle_beta   90.00
_cell.angle_gamma   90.00
#
_symmetry.space_group_name_H-M   'P 1'
#
loop_
_entity.id
_entity.type
_entity.pdbx_description
1 polymer ?
#
loop_
_entity_poly.entity_id
_entity_poly.type
_entity_poly.pdbx_seq_one_letter_code
_entity_poly.pdbx_strand_id
1 'polypeptide(L)'
;MLAKDSNSLESQPNQGTAGRAKDLLGKFVDTVGVIVRDITSLEVNTIVVNNISGSKFNPWQSYYNIYAISEPNYFDSKNIVSELEERYINIFLQLEREYIYTLLTKELESPSPKAQVVQGYRSRLKYIDENRLNSDGTKASQIVLPSPFDQESQVENYQKIAELVTDDKFVLTLRKVSEMKAALDGGDVTSENVDTIYAQTIIQLDGDIITRYHRELFGLKESDKDLIMKVHNDGVVSGEKQWREVIDFLINFIKGIAS
;
A
#
# COMPACT_ATOMS: atom_id res chain seq x y z
N MET A 1 63.74 25.37 -32.16
CA MET A 1 63.57 26.32 -31.05
C MET A 1 62.81 27.52 -31.60
N LEU A 2 61.64 27.95 -31.13
CA LEU A 2 60.76 27.53 -30.05
C LEU A 2 59.37 28.07 -30.42
N ALA A 3 58.37 27.20 -30.31
CA ALA A 3 56.96 27.57 -30.34
C ALA A 3 56.60 28.44 -29.13
N LYS A 4 55.63 29.33 -29.29
CA LYS A 4 54.80 29.82 -28.18
C LYS A 4 53.37 30.01 -28.69
N ASP A 5 52.67 28.88 -28.79
CA ASP A 5 51.21 28.86 -28.73
C ASP A 5 50.79 29.14 -27.28
N SER A 6 50.25 30.32 -27.05
CA SER A 6 49.53 30.64 -25.82
C SER A 6 48.09 30.15 -25.98
N ASN A 7 47.88 28.87 -25.66
CA ASN A 7 46.54 28.29 -25.50
C ASN A 7 45.97 28.72 -24.14
N SER A 8 45.10 29.70 -24.14
CA SER A 8 44.22 29.99 -23.00
C SER A 8 43.13 28.92 -22.95
N LEU A 9 43.27 27.97 -22.03
CA LEU A 9 42.20 27.07 -21.60
C LEU A 9 41.13 27.89 -20.89
N GLU A 10 40.17 28.42 -21.65
CA GLU A 10 38.87 28.81 -21.10
C GLU A 10 38.14 27.53 -20.68
N SER A 11 37.94 27.40 -19.38
CA SER A 11 37.08 26.39 -18.79
C SER A 11 35.63 26.71 -19.16
N GLN A 12 35.07 25.94 -20.11
CA GLN A 12 33.65 26.02 -20.41
C GLN A 12 32.85 25.63 -19.14
N PRO A 13 31.85 26.44 -18.75
CA PRO A 13 31.03 26.12 -17.59
C PRO A 13 30.22 24.85 -17.86
N ASN A 14 30.18 23.99 -16.86
CA ASN A 14 29.54 22.68 -16.80
C ASN A 14 27.99 22.81 -16.91
N GLN A 15 27.46 23.21 -18.06
CA GLN A 15 26.03 23.44 -18.29
C GLN A 15 25.21 22.13 -18.27
N GLY A 16 25.85 20.98 -18.54
CA GLY A 16 25.18 19.67 -18.59
C GLY A 16 24.79 19.09 -17.23
N THR A 17 25.55 19.38 -16.17
CA THR A 17 25.27 18.90 -14.80
C THR A 17 24.18 19.74 -14.11
N ALA A 18 24.18 21.06 -14.32
CA ALA A 18 23.15 21.94 -13.79
C ALA A 18 21.77 21.67 -14.40
N GLY A 19 21.70 21.41 -15.72
CA GLY A 19 20.46 21.05 -16.40
C GLY A 19 19.89 19.71 -15.93
N ARG A 20 20.74 18.69 -15.72
CA ARG A 20 20.34 17.38 -15.16
C ARG A 20 19.85 17.48 -13.72
N ALA A 21 20.53 18.26 -12.88
CA ALA A 21 20.11 18.47 -11.50
C ALA A 21 18.73 19.15 -11.44
N LYS A 22 18.48 20.12 -12.33
CA LYS A 22 17.19 20.82 -12.42
C LYS A 22 16.05 19.91 -12.92
N ASP A 23 16.33 19.02 -13.86
CA ASP A 23 15.37 18.03 -14.36
C ASP A 23 15.05 16.95 -13.31
N LEU A 24 16.04 16.49 -12.56
CA LEU A 24 15.84 15.56 -11.44
C LEU A 24 15.06 16.20 -10.28
N LEU A 25 15.33 17.48 -9.97
CA LEU A 25 14.55 18.25 -9.01
C LEU A 25 13.10 18.43 -9.47
N GLY A 26 12.86 18.73 -10.74
CA GLY A 26 11.52 18.83 -11.30
C GLY A 26 10.74 17.52 -11.15
N LYS A 27 11.33 16.40 -11.60
CA LYS A 27 10.72 15.07 -11.44
C LYS A 27 10.46 14.71 -9.98
N PHE A 28 11.39 15.03 -9.09
CA PHE A 28 11.23 14.76 -7.67
C PHE A 28 10.11 15.62 -7.03
N VAL A 29 10.00 16.90 -7.40
CA VAL A 29 8.90 17.77 -6.96
C VAL A 29 7.55 17.26 -7.47
N ASP A 30 7.49 16.76 -8.70
CA ASP A 30 6.27 16.16 -9.25
C ASP A 30 5.88 14.89 -8.49
N THR A 31 6.85 14.00 -8.20
CA THR A 31 6.62 12.80 -7.38
C THR A 31 6.15 13.17 -5.97
N VAL A 32 6.78 14.16 -5.34
CA VAL A 32 6.39 14.67 -4.02
C VAL A 32 4.98 15.28 -4.07
N GLY A 33 4.65 16.04 -5.11
CA GLY A 33 3.32 16.60 -5.32
C GLY A 33 2.24 15.55 -5.51
N VAL A 34 2.56 14.42 -6.15
CA VAL A 34 1.67 13.26 -6.27
C VAL A 34 1.52 12.58 -4.90
N ILE A 35 2.60 12.35 -4.16
CA ILE A 35 2.57 11.74 -2.83
C ILE A 35 1.75 12.59 -1.84
N VAL A 36 1.92 13.91 -1.83
CA VAL A 36 1.14 14.84 -0.98
C VAL A 36 -0.35 14.79 -1.32
N ARG A 37 -0.71 14.62 -2.59
CA ARG A 37 -2.11 14.50 -3.03
C ARG A 37 -2.71 13.13 -2.70
N ASP A 38 -1.89 12.09 -2.71
CA ASP A 38 -2.34 10.71 -2.49
C ASP A 38 -2.42 10.34 -1.00
N ILE A 39 -1.61 10.97 -0.12
CA ILE A 39 -1.69 10.71 1.32
C ILE A 39 -2.70 11.65 1.97
N THR A 40 -3.97 11.24 1.99
CA THR A 40 -5.08 12.02 2.56
C THR A 40 -5.29 11.82 4.05
N SER A 41 -4.69 10.79 4.65
CA SER A 41 -4.88 10.46 6.06
C SER A 41 -3.77 9.59 6.66
N LEU A 42 -3.60 9.73 7.98
CA LEU A 42 -2.87 8.81 8.85
C LEU A 42 -3.87 7.87 9.53
N GLU A 43 -3.62 6.57 9.48
CA GLU A 43 -4.42 5.56 10.17
C GLU A 43 -3.58 4.84 11.23
N VAL A 44 -4.05 4.83 12.47
CA VAL A 44 -3.45 4.11 13.59
C VAL A 44 -4.42 3.01 14.05
N ASN A 45 -3.96 1.76 13.98
CA ASN A 45 -4.72 0.59 14.43
C ASN A 45 -4.03 -0.06 15.64
N THR A 46 -4.80 -0.38 16.67
CA THR A 46 -4.34 -1.17 17.82
C THR A 46 -5.01 -2.53 17.80
N ILE A 47 -4.19 -3.55 17.56
CA ILE A 47 -4.62 -4.93 17.39
C ILE A 47 -4.01 -5.75 18.54
N VAL A 48 -4.84 -6.57 19.17
CA VAL A 48 -4.37 -7.56 20.13
C VAL A 48 -4.36 -8.90 19.43
N VAL A 49 -3.18 -9.51 19.38
CA VAL A 49 -2.94 -10.80 18.73
C VAL A 49 -2.56 -11.86 19.75
N ASN A 50 -2.86 -13.12 19.45
CA ASN A 50 -2.42 -14.24 20.28
C ASN A 50 -0.91 -14.52 20.15
N ASN A 51 -0.30 -14.26 18.98
CA ASN A 51 1.13 -14.38 18.73
C ASN A 51 1.60 -13.37 17.67
N ILE A 52 2.86 -12.90 17.79
CA ILE A 52 3.50 -12.00 16.81
C ILE A 52 4.50 -12.80 15.99
N SER A 53 4.27 -12.96 14.68
CA SER A 53 5.28 -13.57 13.80
C SER A 53 6.29 -12.51 13.32
N GLY A 54 7.57 -12.69 13.66
CA GLY A 54 8.65 -11.71 13.40
C GLY A 54 9.29 -11.78 12.01
N SER A 55 8.59 -12.26 10.97
CA SER A 55 9.21 -12.43 9.65
C SER A 55 9.44 -11.08 8.95
N LYS A 56 10.65 -10.86 8.43
CA LYS A 56 11.00 -9.67 7.64
C LYS A 56 10.23 -9.69 6.32
N PHE A 57 9.59 -8.57 5.96
CA PHE A 57 8.82 -8.42 4.73
C PHE A 57 9.62 -8.86 3.48
N ASN A 58 9.05 -9.78 2.70
CA ASN A 58 9.57 -10.22 1.40
C ASN A 58 8.46 -10.04 0.35
N PRO A 59 8.60 -9.11 -0.62
CA PRO A 59 7.56 -8.79 -1.59
C PRO A 59 7.04 -10.01 -2.36
N TRP A 60 7.93 -10.87 -2.85
CA TRP A 60 7.52 -12.03 -3.65
C TRP A 60 6.72 -13.03 -2.83
N GLN A 61 7.23 -13.39 -1.64
CA GLN A 61 6.54 -14.31 -0.74
C GLN A 61 5.21 -13.73 -0.26
N SER A 62 5.19 -12.43 0.05
CA SER A 62 3.98 -11.70 0.41
C SER A 62 2.94 -11.75 -0.71
N TYR A 63 3.34 -11.46 -1.95
CA TYR A 63 2.44 -11.53 -3.11
C TYR A 63 1.84 -12.92 -3.27
N TYR A 64 2.68 -13.95 -3.25
CA TYR A 64 2.25 -15.34 -3.33
C TYR A 64 1.25 -15.70 -2.23
N ASN A 65 1.55 -15.33 -0.98
CA ASN A 65 0.72 -15.65 0.18
C ASN A 65 -0.65 -14.96 0.14
N ILE A 66 -0.69 -13.72 -0.35
CA ILE A 66 -1.94 -12.95 -0.48
C ILE A 66 -2.75 -13.48 -1.67
N TYR A 67 -2.10 -13.74 -2.82
CA TYR A 67 -2.76 -14.28 -3.99
C TYR A 67 -3.39 -15.66 -3.70
N ALA A 68 -2.75 -16.49 -2.86
CA ALA A 68 -3.28 -17.79 -2.45
C ALA A 68 -4.71 -17.72 -1.84
N ILE A 69 -5.11 -16.61 -1.23
CA ILE A 69 -6.49 -16.40 -0.75
C ILE A 69 -7.50 -16.52 -1.91
N SER A 70 -7.06 -16.21 -3.12
CA SER A 70 -7.87 -16.29 -4.32
C SER A 70 -8.01 -17.70 -4.90
N GLU A 71 -7.24 -18.67 -4.42
CA GLU A 71 -7.31 -20.06 -4.91
C GLU A 71 -8.60 -20.76 -4.46
N PRO A 72 -9.07 -21.76 -5.23
CA PRO A 72 -10.15 -22.64 -4.79
C PRO A 72 -9.80 -23.36 -3.48
N ASN A 73 -10.79 -23.54 -2.60
CA ASN A 73 -10.66 -24.27 -1.33
C ASN A 73 -9.60 -23.69 -0.36
N TYR A 74 -9.16 -22.45 -0.54
CA TYR A 74 -8.16 -21.83 0.35
C TYR A 74 -8.61 -21.91 1.82
N PHE A 75 -9.84 -21.48 2.11
CA PHE A 75 -10.40 -21.45 3.47
C PHE A 75 -10.52 -22.84 4.06
N ASP A 76 -11.10 -23.79 3.32
CA ASP A 76 -11.22 -25.19 3.73
C ASP A 76 -9.84 -25.82 4.01
N SER A 77 -8.88 -25.63 3.10
CA SER A 77 -7.54 -26.22 3.21
C SER A 77 -6.75 -25.71 4.41
N LYS A 78 -7.05 -24.49 4.86
CA LYS A 78 -6.43 -23.84 6.01
C LYS A 78 -7.26 -23.99 7.29
N ASN A 79 -8.43 -24.64 7.21
CA ASN A 79 -9.43 -24.71 8.28
C ASN A 79 -9.79 -23.32 8.83
N ILE A 80 -9.87 -22.31 7.95
CA ILE A 80 -10.24 -20.96 8.35
C ILE A 80 -11.74 -20.93 8.68
N VAL A 81 -12.09 -20.37 9.84
CA VAL A 81 -13.50 -20.20 10.23
C VAL A 81 -14.22 -19.20 9.32
N SER A 82 -15.52 -19.43 9.08
CA SER A 82 -16.32 -18.67 8.13
C SER A 82 -16.35 -17.16 8.40
N GLU A 83 -16.28 -16.78 9.67
CA GLU A 83 -16.28 -15.41 10.19
C GLU A 83 -15.04 -14.61 9.77
N LEU A 84 -13.95 -15.30 9.42
CA LEU A 84 -12.70 -14.71 8.96
C LEU A 84 -12.60 -14.56 7.45
N GLU A 85 -13.38 -15.33 6.69
CA GLU A 85 -13.27 -15.39 5.23
C GLU A 85 -13.39 -14.00 4.59
N GLU A 86 -14.39 -13.22 4.99
CA GLU A 86 -14.60 -11.87 4.46
C GLU A 86 -13.39 -10.96 4.71
N ARG A 87 -12.71 -11.11 5.85
CA ARG A 87 -11.51 -10.30 6.18
C ARG A 87 -10.34 -10.67 5.28
N TYR A 88 -10.11 -11.96 5.04
CA TYR A 88 -9.10 -12.43 4.10
C TYR A 88 -9.42 -12.00 2.66
N ILE A 89 -10.68 -12.07 2.23
CA ILE A 89 -11.06 -11.65 0.89
C ILE A 89 -10.85 -10.14 0.73
N ASN A 90 -11.20 -9.33 1.73
CA ASN A 90 -10.95 -7.90 1.71
C ASN A 90 -9.45 -7.55 1.59
N ILE A 91 -8.56 -8.34 2.20
CA ILE A 91 -7.11 -8.22 2.05
C ILE A 91 -6.69 -8.46 0.59
N PHE A 92 -7.20 -9.52 -0.04
CA PHE A 92 -6.93 -9.80 -1.45
C PHE A 92 -7.46 -8.69 -2.38
N LEU A 93 -8.71 -8.25 -2.16
CA LEU A 93 -9.34 -7.19 -2.97
C LEU A 93 -8.61 -5.85 -2.84
N GLN A 94 -8.01 -5.55 -1.68
CA GLN A 94 -7.16 -4.36 -1.53
C GLN A 94 -5.95 -4.42 -2.46
N LEU A 95 -5.29 -5.58 -2.55
CA LEU A 95 -4.16 -5.76 -3.47
C LEU A 95 -4.60 -5.70 -4.93
N GLU A 96 -5.75 -6.29 -5.28
CA GLU A 96 -6.28 -6.25 -6.65
C GLU A 96 -6.64 -4.81 -7.08
N ARG A 97 -7.22 -4.01 -6.18
CA ARG A 97 -7.47 -2.58 -6.45
C ARG A 97 -6.18 -1.82 -6.75
N GLU A 98 -5.14 -2.02 -5.94
CA GLU A 98 -3.85 -1.37 -6.16
C GLU A 98 -3.25 -1.75 -7.51
N TYR A 99 -3.37 -3.02 -7.91
CA TYR A 99 -2.94 -3.45 -9.23
C TYR A 99 -3.68 -2.70 -10.34
N ILE A 100 -5.00 -2.56 -10.24
CA ILE A 100 -5.79 -1.82 -11.23
C ILE A 100 -5.43 -0.33 -11.23
N TYR A 101 -5.15 0.28 -10.07
CA TYR A 101 -4.63 1.65 -10.00
C TYR A 101 -3.26 1.78 -10.65
N THR A 102 -2.38 0.80 -10.50
CA THR A 102 -1.08 0.74 -11.15
C THR A 102 -1.25 0.72 -12.68
N LEU A 103 -2.14 -0.14 -13.19
CA LEU A 103 -2.45 -0.20 -14.63
C LEU A 103 -3.07 1.10 -15.15
N LEU A 104 -4.01 1.68 -14.40
CA LEU A 104 -4.68 2.93 -14.75
C LEU A 104 -3.68 4.08 -14.82
N THR A 105 -2.79 4.18 -13.84
CA THR A 105 -1.72 5.19 -13.81
C THR A 105 -0.82 5.05 -15.03
N LYS A 106 -0.33 3.83 -15.31
CA LYS A 106 0.49 3.54 -16.50
C LYS A 106 -0.19 3.92 -17.81
N GLU A 107 -1.50 3.64 -17.96
CA GLU A 107 -2.25 4.00 -19.17
C GLU A 107 -2.44 5.52 -19.29
N LEU A 108 -2.68 6.23 -18.19
CA LEU A 108 -2.83 7.69 -18.18
C LEU A 108 -1.52 8.42 -18.47
N GLU A 109 -0.39 7.85 -18.06
CA GLU A 109 0.96 8.38 -18.31
C GLU A 109 1.51 8.00 -19.70
N SER A 110 0.83 7.10 -20.42
CA SER A 110 1.19 6.72 -21.78
C SER A 110 1.17 7.92 -22.74
N PRO A 111 2.06 8.01 -23.73
CA PRO A 111 2.03 9.07 -24.75
C PRO A 111 0.72 9.16 -25.54
N SER A 112 -0.05 8.06 -25.59
CA SER A 112 -1.34 7.99 -26.27
C SER A 112 -2.35 7.16 -25.45
N PRO A 113 -2.95 7.74 -24.39
CA PRO A 113 -3.91 7.05 -23.54
C PRO A 113 -5.18 6.69 -24.32
N LYS A 114 -5.65 5.45 -24.17
CA LYS A 114 -6.86 4.94 -24.80
C LYS A 114 -8.04 5.11 -23.84
N ALA A 115 -8.96 6.02 -24.19
CA ALA A 115 -10.14 6.31 -23.37
C ALA A 115 -10.96 5.05 -23.02
N GLN A 116 -11.07 4.10 -23.95
CA GLN A 116 -11.78 2.83 -23.71
C GLN A 116 -11.08 1.96 -22.65
N VAL A 117 -9.75 1.92 -22.63
CA VAL A 117 -8.96 1.15 -21.66
C VAL A 117 -9.08 1.80 -20.27
N VAL A 118 -8.92 3.12 -20.19
CA VAL A 118 -9.13 3.90 -18.95
C VAL A 118 -10.53 3.67 -18.39
N GLN A 119 -11.56 3.73 -19.23
CA GLN A 119 -12.94 3.47 -18.81
C GLN A 119 -13.13 2.03 -18.34
N GLY A 120 -12.45 1.07 -18.96
CA GLY A 120 -12.41 -0.33 -18.52
C GLY A 120 -11.89 -0.47 -17.09
N TYR A 121 -10.73 0.13 -16.77
CA TYR A 121 -10.17 0.11 -15.42
C TYR A 121 -11.07 0.81 -14.40
N ARG A 122 -11.64 1.98 -14.73
CA ARG A 122 -12.57 2.69 -13.83
C ARG A 122 -13.83 1.87 -13.54
N SER A 123 -14.37 1.21 -14.57
CA SER A 123 -15.55 0.35 -14.42
C SER A 123 -15.23 -0.87 -13.56
N ARG A 124 -14.01 -1.41 -13.67
CA ARG A 124 -13.55 -2.52 -12.82
C ARG A 124 -13.37 -2.13 -11.37
N LEU A 125 -12.77 -0.97 -11.08
CA LEU A 125 -12.67 -0.43 -9.71
C LEU A 125 -14.06 -0.29 -9.08
N LYS A 126 -15.00 0.33 -9.80
CA LYS A 126 -16.39 0.46 -9.36
C LYS A 126 -17.04 -0.91 -9.11
N TYR A 127 -16.79 -1.88 -9.98
CA TYR A 127 -17.30 -3.24 -9.82
C TYR A 127 -16.81 -3.89 -8.52
N ILE A 128 -15.51 -3.77 -8.20
CA ILE A 128 -14.94 -4.31 -6.95
C ILE A 128 -15.56 -3.64 -5.72
N ASP A 129 -15.86 -2.35 -5.79
CA ASP A 129 -16.47 -1.61 -4.68
C ASP A 129 -17.95 -1.99 -4.47
N GLU A 130 -18.70 -2.22 -5.56
CA GLU A 130 -20.13 -2.53 -5.54
C GLU A 130 -20.44 -4.02 -5.35
N ASN A 131 -19.57 -4.91 -5.81
CA ASN A 131 -19.76 -6.37 -5.79
C ASN A 131 -18.72 -7.00 -4.86
N ARG A 132 -18.79 -6.63 -3.58
CA ARG A 132 -17.84 -7.04 -2.53
C ARG A 132 -17.71 -8.56 -2.34
N LEU A 133 -18.63 -9.36 -2.92
CA LEU A 133 -18.59 -10.79 -3.30
C LEU A 133 -20.02 -11.18 -3.70
N ASN A 134 -20.19 -12.22 -4.52
CA ASN A 134 -21.50 -12.87 -4.64
C ASN A 134 -21.77 -13.72 -3.39
N SER A 135 -23.01 -13.74 -2.93
CA SER A 135 -23.49 -14.42 -1.71
C SER A 135 -23.32 -15.96 -1.70
N ASP A 136 -22.74 -16.55 -2.74
CA ASP A 136 -22.63 -17.99 -2.96
C ASP A 136 -21.19 -18.54 -2.86
N GLY A 137 -20.22 -17.70 -2.48
CA GLY A 137 -18.82 -18.11 -2.32
C GLY A 137 -18.10 -18.45 -3.63
N THR A 138 -18.77 -18.30 -4.78
CA THR A 138 -18.10 -18.44 -6.08
C THR A 138 -17.50 -17.10 -6.47
N LYS A 139 -16.19 -17.08 -6.73
CA LYS A 139 -15.45 -15.91 -7.23
C LYS A 139 -15.91 -15.55 -8.64
N ALA A 140 -17.07 -14.92 -8.76
CA ALA A 140 -17.48 -14.27 -9.99
C ALA A 140 -16.82 -12.90 -10.07
N SER A 141 -15.52 -12.89 -10.32
CA SER A 141 -14.84 -11.72 -10.84
C SER A 141 -13.55 -12.25 -11.44
N GLN A 142 -13.36 -12.08 -12.76
CA GLN A 142 -12.10 -12.44 -13.41
C GLN A 142 -10.98 -11.72 -12.66
N ILE A 143 -10.26 -12.46 -11.81
CA ILE A 143 -9.11 -11.95 -11.08
C ILE A 143 -8.18 -11.33 -12.11
N VAL A 144 -7.89 -10.05 -11.97
CA VAL A 144 -7.03 -9.34 -12.93
C VAL A 144 -5.56 -9.44 -12.50
N LEU A 145 -5.32 -9.67 -11.20
CA LEU A 145 -3.97 -9.89 -10.67
C LEU A 145 -3.27 -11.04 -11.43
N PRO A 146 -2.00 -10.88 -11.82
CA PRO A 146 -1.24 -11.96 -12.45
C PRO A 146 -1.10 -13.17 -11.52
N SER A 147 -1.57 -14.34 -11.95
CA SER A 147 -1.49 -15.56 -11.16
C SER A 147 -0.06 -16.08 -11.04
N PRO A 148 0.47 -16.31 -9.82
CA PRO A 148 1.72 -17.04 -9.63
C PRO A 148 1.56 -18.56 -9.82
N PHE A 149 0.33 -19.03 -10.01
CA PHE A 149 -0.03 -20.47 -10.09
C PHE A 149 -0.34 -20.95 -11.50
N ASP A 150 -0.64 -20.05 -12.43
CA ASP A 150 -1.04 -20.41 -13.81
C ASP A 150 0.14 -20.99 -14.59
N GLN A 151 0.03 -22.28 -14.92
CA GLN A 151 1.09 -23.01 -15.62
C GLN A 151 1.21 -22.61 -17.11
N GLU A 152 0.10 -22.26 -17.76
CA GLU A 152 0.08 -21.95 -19.20
C GLU A 152 0.73 -20.59 -19.53
N SER A 153 0.68 -19.63 -18.61
CA SER A 153 1.22 -18.27 -18.77
C SER A 153 2.32 -17.94 -17.76
N GLN A 154 2.96 -18.96 -17.18
CA GLN A 154 3.84 -18.82 -16.04
C GLN A 154 4.96 -17.79 -16.26
N VAL A 155 5.64 -17.83 -17.41
CA VAL A 155 6.75 -16.89 -17.68
C VAL A 155 6.26 -15.44 -17.77
N GLU A 156 5.15 -15.20 -18.48
CA GLU A 156 4.57 -13.87 -18.63
C GLU A 156 4.04 -13.33 -17.29
N ASN A 157 3.36 -14.18 -16.52
CA ASN A 157 2.86 -13.79 -15.21
C ASN A 157 4.01 -13.50 -14.24
N TYR A 158 5.07 -14.30 -14.22
CA TYR A 158 6.24 -14.02 -13.38
C TYR A 158 6.92 -12.70 -13.74
N GLN A 159 6.98 -12.35 -15.03
CA GLN A 159 7.49 -11.04 -15.46
C GLN A 159 6.58 -9.91 -14.97
N LYS A 160 5.26 -10.03 -15.15
CA LYS A 160 4.30 -9.04 -14.64
C LYS A 160 4.41 -8.88 -13.12
N ILE A 161 4.53 -9.97 -12.37
CA ILE A 161 4.69 -9.93 -10.90
C ILE A 161 6.04 -9.29 -10.55
N ALA A 162 7.12 -9.65 -11.24
CA ALA A 162 8.44 -9.06 -11.01
C ALA A 162 8.42 -7.54 -11.20
N GLU A 163 7.72 -7.02 -12.20
CA GLU A 163 7.50 -5.58 -12.38
C GLU A 163 6.69 -4.99 -11.22
N LEU A 164 5.61 -5.65 -10.81
CA LEU A 164 4.75 -5.15 -9.72
C LEU A 164 5.47 -5.09 -8.38
N VAL A 165 6.27 -6.08 -8.02
CA VAL A 165 7.02 -6.09 -6.76
C VAL A 165 8.21 -5.12 -6.76
N THR A 166 8.41 -4.36 -7.84
CA THR A 166 9.33 -3.22 -7.92
C THR A 166 8.62 -1.86 -7.99
N ASP A 167 7.29 -1.84 -8.10
CA ASP A 167 6.50 -0.62 -8.06
C ASP A 167 6.29 -0.18 -6.60
N ASP A 168 6.73 1.03 -6.26
CA ASP A 168 6.75 1.51 -4.87
C ASP A 168 5.34 1.55 -4.25
N LYS A 169 4.33 2.02 -5.00
CA LYS A 169 2.95 2.12 -4.50
C LYS A 169 2.38 0.73 -4.28
N PHE A 170 2.58 -0.16 -5.24
CA PHE A 170 2.16 -1.55 -5.12
C PHE A 170 2.83 -2.26 -3.94
N VAL A 171 4.14 -2.10 -3.76
CA VAL A 171 4.91 -2.72 -2.67
C VAL A 171 4.50 -2.19 -1.29
N LEU A 172 4.17 -0.91 -1.19
CA LEU A 172 3.65 -0.32 0.06
C LEU A 172 2.30 -0.94 0.43
N THR A 173 1.36 -1.00 -0.51
CA THR A 173 0.07 -1.66 -0.29
C THR A 173 0.26 -3.16 0.02
N LEU A 174 1.15 -3.84 -0.71
CA LEU A 174 1.48 -5.25 -0.47
C LEU A 174 2.02 -5.51 0.94
N ARG A 175 2.85 -4.59 1.46
CA ARG A 175 3.32 -4.65 2.85
C ARG A 175 2.17 -4.50 3.84
N LYS A 176 1.33 -3.48 3.66
CA LYS A 176 0.16 -3.23 4.52
C LYS A 176 -0.76 -4.46 4.57
N VAL A 177 -1.13 -5.02 3.41
CA VAL A 177 -2.01 -6.20 3.35
C VAL A 177 -1.33 -7.47 3.88
N SER A 178 0.00 -7.58 3.77
CA SER A 178 0.76 -8.69 4.39
C SER A 178 0.75 -8.60 5.91
N GLU A 179 0.88 -7.41 6.48
CA GLU A 179 0.79 -7.19 7.93
C GLU A 179 -0.61 -7.47 8.45
N MET A 180 -1.66 -7.03 7.72
CA MET A 180 -3.05 -7.38 8.05
C MET A 180 -3.28 -8.89 7.99
N LYS A 181 -2.77 -9.57 6.96
CA LYS A 181 -2.86 -11.03 6.87
C LYS A 181 -2.11 -11.72 8.01
N ALA A 182 -0.90 -11.25 8.32
CA ALA A 182 -0.09 -11.80 9.41
C ALA A 182 -0.77 -11.60 10.78
N ALA A 183 -1.53 -10.52 10.96
CA ALA A 183 -2.35 -10.32 12.15
C ALA A 183 -3.55 -11.28 12.20
N LEU A 184 -4.17 -11.61 11.06
CA LEU A 184 -5.20 -12.67 11.03
C LEU A 184 -4.60 -14.06 11.25
N ASP A 185 -3.42 -14.33 10.69
CA ASP A 185 -2.68 -15.58 10.84
C ASP A 185 -2.01 -15.72 12.23
N GLY A 186 -1.91 -14.62 13.00
CA GLY A 186 -1.18 -14.55 14.26
C GLY A 186 -1.82 -15.36 15.39
N GLY A 187 -3.09 -15.74 15.24
CA GLY A 187 -3.80 -16.64 16.14
C GLY A 187 -3.94 -18.07 15.62
N ASP A 188 -4.76 -18.85 16.33
CA ASP A 188 -5.29 -20.08 15.76
C ASP A 188 -6.29 -19.69 14.66
N VAL A 189 -5.92 -19.83 13.39
CA VAL A 189 -6.79 -19.51 12.24
C VAL A 189 -8.09 -20.34 12.21
N THR A 190 -8.16 -21.41 13.02
CA THR A 190 -9.34 -22.26 13.23
C THR A 190 -10.20 -21.82 14.42
N SER A 191 -9.75 -20.84 15.19
CA SER A 191 -10.47 -20.28 16.34
C SER A 191 -11.43 -19.17 15.91
N GLU A 192 -12.65 -19.22 16.44
CA GLU A 192 -13.62 -18.13 16.35
C GLU A 192 -13.18 -16.86 17.10
N ASN A 193 -12.24 -16.99 18.05
CA ASN A 193 -11.62 -15.85 18.73
C ASN A 193 -10.51 -15.24 17.86
N VAL A 194 -10.88 -14.18 17.14
CA VAL A 194 -10.03 -13.47 16.19
C VAL A 194 -9.19 -12.40 16.87
N ASP A 195 -7.96 -12.22 16.38
CA ASP A 195 -7.11 -11.08 16.70
C ASP A 195 -7.83 -9.76 16.32
N THR A 196 -8.23 -9.00 17.34
CA THR A 196 -9.24 -7.94 17.23
C THR A 196 -8.59 -6.57 17.18
N ILE A 197 -8.99 -5.75 16.20
CA ILE A 197 -8.68 -4.31 16.17
C ILE A 197 -9.55 -3.64 17.22
N TYR A 198 -9.01 -3.41 18.41
CA TYR A 198 -9.77 -2.83 19.51
C TYR A 198 -9.96 -1.31 19.38
N ALA A 199 -9.01 -0.63 18.73
CA ALA A 199 -9.07 0.81 18.52
C ALA A 199 -8.47 1.19 17.17
N GLN A 200 -9.14 2.12 16.48
CA GLN A 200 -8.70 2.70 15.22
C GLN A 200 -8.88 4.21 15.29
N THR A 201 -7.85 4.97 14.91
CA THR A 201 -7.93 6.42 14.73
C THR A 201 -7.45 6.78 13.34
N ILE A 202 -8.26 7.54 12.61
CA ILE A 202 -7.93 8.10 11.30
C ILE A 202 -7.83 9.61 11.46
N ILE A 203 -6.70 10.19 11.09
CA ILE A 203 -6.45 11.64 11.06
C ILE A 203 -6.33 12.05 9.61
N GLN A 204 -7.29 12.82 9.11
CA GLN A 204 -7.32 13.33 7.74
C GLN A 204 -6.53 14.64 7.61
N LEU A 205 -6.10 14.96 6.38
CA LEU A 205 -5.36 16.20 6.09
C LEU A 205 -6.13 17.48 6.39
N ASP A 206 -7.46 17.45 6.27
CA ASP A 206 -8.35 18.57 6.60
C ASP A 206 -8.58 18.74 8.12
N GLY A 207 -8.01 17.85 8.94
CA GLY A 207 -8.06 17.90 10.39
C GLY A 207 -9.15 17.04 11.01
N ASP A 208 -9.95 16.32 10.20
CA ASP A 208 -10.94 15.40 10.73
C ASP A 208 -10.26 14.21 11.43
N ILE A 209 -10.62 13.99 12.69
CA ILE A 209 -10.15 12.87 13.50
C ILE A 209 -11.33 11.95 13.79
N ILE A 210 -11.27 10.74 13.25
CA ILE A 210 -12.29 9.72 13.47
C ILE A 210 -11.68 8.59 14.28
N THR A 211 -12.13 8.45 15.52
CA THR A 211 -11.76 7.33 16.39
C THR A 211 -12.92 6.36 16.52
N ARG A 212 -12.64 5.06 16.35
CA ARG A 212 -13.59 3.96 16.49
C ARG A 212 -13.01 2.93 17.44
N TYR A 213 -13.88 2.35 18.26
CA TYR A 213 -13.53 1.28 19.18
C TYR A 213 -14.37 0.05 18.91
N HIS A 214 -13.75 -1.12 18.98
CA HIS A 214 -14.50 -2.37 18.97
C HIS A 214 -15.32 -2.48 20.26
N ARG A 215 -16.58 -2.92 20.16
CA ARG A 215 -17.48 -2.98 21.33
C ARG A 215 -16.92 -3.86 22.44
N GLU A 216 -16.22 -4.92 22.09
CA GLU A 216 -15.62 -5.86 23.05
C GLU A 216 -14.53 -5.21 23.92
N LEU A 217 -13.91 -4.09 23.48
CA LEU A 217 -12.95 -3.34 24.29
C LEU A 217 -13.54 -2.99 25.66
N PHE A 218 -14.83 -2.65 25.69
CA PHE A 218 -15.55 -2.25 26.89
C PHE A 218 -16.04 -3.44 27.73
N GLY A 219 -15.90 -4.66 27.22
CA GLY A 219 -16.16 -5.90 27.96
C GLY A 219 -14.91 -6.50 28.63
N LEU A 220 -13.72 -5.99 28.30
CA LEU A 220 -12.46 -6.44 28.89
C LEU A 220 -12.33 -6.01 30.35
N LYS A 221 -11.38 -6.65 31.06
CA LYS A 221 -10.96 -6.17 32.39
C LYS A 221 -10.42 -4.76 32.28
N GLU A 222 -10.64 -3.96 33.33
CA GLU A 222 -10.22 -2.55 33.36
C GLU A 222 -8.73 -2.38 33.05
N SER A 223 -7.87 -3.25 33.59
CA SER A 223 -6.42 -3.24 33.33
C SER A 223 -6.06 -3.41 31.86
N ASP A 224 -6.76 -4.30 31.16
CA ASP A 224 -6.45 -4.67 29.78
C ASP A 224 -7.00 -3.60 28.83
N LYS A 225 -8.21 -3.10 29.12
CA LYS A 225 -8.80 -1.95 28.45
C LYS A 225 -7.91 -0.71 28.58
N ASP A 226 -7.44 -0.40 29.79
CA ASP A 226 -6.57 0.76 30.05
C ASP A 226 -5.23 0.63 29.32
N LEU A 227 -4.65 -0.58 29.30
CA LEU A 227 -3.44 -0.84 28.54
C LEU A 227 -3.64 -0.61 27.04
N ILE A 228 -4.70 -1.17 26.46
CA ILE A 228 -5.02 -1.02 25.03
C ILE A 228 -5.27 0.45 24.68
N MET A 229 -6.08 1.15 25.49
CA MET A 229 -6.38 2.57 25.30
C MET A 229 -5.11 3.43 25.40
N LYS A 230 -4.23 3.13 26.36
CA LYS A 230 -2.96 3.82 26.53
C LYS A 230 -2.05 3.59 25.33
N VAL A 231 -1.83 2.34 24.92
CA VAL A 231 -1.02 1.99 23.76
C VAL A 231 -1.56 2.66 22.49
N HIS A 232 -2.88 2.66 22.32
CA HIS A 232 -3.52 3.35 21.19
C HIS A 232 -3.24 4.84 21.22
N ASN A 233 -3.50 5.51 22.35
CA ASN A 233 -3.27 6.95 22.49
C ASN A 233 -1.80 7.32 22.29
N ASP A 234 -0.86 6.56 22.86
CA ASP A 234 0.58 6.76 22.65
C ASP A 234 0.94 6.62 21.16
N GLY A 235 0.35 5.64 20.48
CA GLY A 235 0.48 5.44 19.04
C GLY A 235 -0.11 6.59 18.21
N VAL A 236 -1.29 7.11 18.59
CA VAL A 236 -1.93 8.26 17.93
C VAL A 236 -1.09 9.51 18.09
N VAL A 237 -0.62 9.83 19.30
CA VAL A 237 0.22 11.01 19.57
C VAL A 237 1.55 10.91 18.81
N SER A 238 2.20 9.75 18.84
CA SER A 238 3.44 9.54 18.10
C SER A 238 3.22 9.63 16.58
N GLY A 239 2.15 9.02 16.09
CA GLY A 239 1.77 9.04 14.68
C GLY A 239 1.47 10.44 14.20
N GLU A 240 0.64 11.20 14.93
CA GLU A 240 0.31 12.60 14.63
C GLU A 240 1.58 13.45 14.56
N LYS A 241 2.50 13.28 15.52
CA LYS A 241 3.77 14.02 15.55
C LYS A 241 4.60 13.73 14.30
N GLN A 242 4.81 12.45 13.98
CA GLN A 242 5.56 12.05 12.77
C GLN A 242 4.89 12.56 11.50
N TRP A 243 3.56 12.53 11.46
CA TRP A 243 2.76 13.01 10.34
C TRP A 243 2.91 14.51 10.11
N ARG A 244 2.86 15.31 11.19
CA ARG A 244 3.15 16.74 11.13
C ARG A 244 4.58 17.02 10.66
N GLU A 245 5.57 16.28 11.17
CA GLU A 245 6.96 16.42 10.74
C GLU A 245 7.15 16.15 9.24
N VAL A 246 6.45 15.13 8.71
CA VAL A 246 6.45 14.83 7.27
C VAL A 246 5.80 15.96 6.48
N ILE A 247 4.63 16.44 6.89
CA ILE A 247 3.95 17.57 6.22
C ILE A 247 4.81 18.84 6.26
N ASP A 248 5.40 19.17 7.40
CA ASP A 248 6.26 20.34 7.56
C ASP A 248 7.52 20.23 6.68
N PHE A 249 8.12 19.04 6.60
CA PHE A 249 9.22 18.77 5.68
C PHE A 249 8.81 19.06 4.22
N LEU A 250 7.66 18.53 3.79
CA LEU A 250 7.13 18.69 2.43
C LEU A 250 6.85 20.17 2.12
N ILE A 251 6.20 20.89 3.04
CA ILE A 251 5.89 22.32 2.87
C ILE A 251 7.18 23.15 2.80
N ASN A 252 8.13 22.92 3.70
CA ASN A 252 9.38 23.67 3.74
C ASN A 252 10.25 23.39 2.50
N PHE A 253 10.22 22.16 2.00
CA PHE A 253 10.88 21.80 0.76
C PHE A 253 10.28 22.55 -0.44
N ILE A 254 8.95 22.54 -0.60
CA ILE A 254 8.27 23.28 -1.68
C ILE A 254 8.58 24.77 -1.58
N LYS A 255 8.51 25.36 -0.38
CA LYS A 255 8.89 26.76 -0.15
C LYS A 255 10.32 27.03 -0.57
N GLY A 256 11.26 26.15 -0.22
CA GLY A 256 12.68 26.28 -0.56
C GLY A 256 12.97 26.22 -2.06
N ILE A 257 12.11 25.59 -2.86
CA ILE A 257 12.24 25.51 -4.33
C ILE A 257 11.50 26.67 -5.03
N ALA A 258 10.40 27.15 -4.46
CA ALA A 258 9.64 28.28 -4.97
C ALA A 258 10.29 29.65 -4.65
N SER A 259 11.35 29.65 -3.82
CA SER A 259 12.18 30.82 -3.47
C SER A 259 13.34 31.00 -4.43
#